data_AF-A0A935FNI0-F1
#
_entry.id   AF-A0A935FNI0-F1
#
_cell.length_a   1.000
_cell.length_b   1.000
_cell.length_c   1.000
_cell.angle_alpha   90.00
_cell.angle_beta   90.00
_cell.angle_gamma   90.00
#
_symmetry.space_group_name_H-M   'P 1'
#
loop_
_entity.id
_entity.type
_entity.pdbx_description
1 polymer ?
#
loop_
_entity_poly.entity_id
_entity_poly.type
_entity_poly.pdbx_seq_one_letter_code
_entity_poly.pdbx_strand_id
1 'polypeptide(L)'
;MRTLKEVVKIRKPGTVAMHVSMISDDLSRVMKSTGSEVSDKYEANILPTEFALHQNYPNPFNPATKISFDLPQDSRVSLVVYDLLGREVAKLVSNEFKVAGNYTYDFNAASLSSGVYFTSLW
;
A
#
# COMPACT_ATOMS: atom_id res chain seq x y z
N MET A 1 26.35 28.25 14.70
CA MET A 1 26.28 27.29 13.56
C MET A 1 26.54 25.91 14.13
N ARG A 2 25.55 25.00 14.15
CA ARG A 2 25.75 23.62 14.64
C ARG A 2 26.53 22.84 13.58
N THR A 3 27.46 21.99 13.99
CA THR A 3 28.28 21.22 13.03
C THR A 3 27.50 20.00 12.52
N LEU A 4 27.81 19.50 11.31
CA LEU A 4 27.13 18.31 10.73
C LEU A 4 27.19 17.08 11.64
N LYS A 5 28.25 16.94 12.45
CA LYS A 5 28.43 15.85 13.42
C LYS A 5 27.47 15.94 14.61
N GLU A 6 26.94 17.12 14.93
CA GLU A 6 25.96 17.32 15.99
C GLU A 6 24.52 17.05 15.50
N VAL A 7 24.30 17.17 14.19
CA VAL A 7 22.98 17.01 13.56
C VAL A 7 22.73 15.55 13.17
N VAL A 8 23.75 14.83 12.72
CA VAL A 8 23.68 13.43 12.26
C VAL A 8 24.43 12.51 13.23
N LYS A 9 23.72 11.54 13.83
CA LYS A 9 24.32 10.53 14.72
C LYS A 9 24.65 9.27 13.91
N ILE A 10 25.94 9.00 13.70
CA ILE A 10 26.40 7.79 13.01
C ILE A 10 26.00 6.54 13.82
N ARG A 11 25.09 5.73 13.27
CA ARG A 11 24.61 4.45 13.84
C ARG A 11 24.63 3.38 12.76
N LYS A 12 24.90 2.12 13.12
CA LYS A 12 24.81 0.98 12.20
C LYS A 12 23.37 0.41 12.23
N PRO A 13 22.64 0.35 11.09
CA PRO A 13 21.30 -0.24 11.05
C PRO A 13 21.36 -1.76 10.97
N GLY A 14 20.38 -2.43 11.59
CA GLY A 14 20.22 -3.89 11.52
C GLY A 14 19.44 -4.39 10.30
N THR A 15 18.81 -3.50 9.52
CA THR A 15 17.97 -3.85 8.35
C THR A 15 17.91 -2.68 7.35
N VAL A 16 17.63 -2.93 6.08
CA VAL A 16 17.47 -1.91 5.02
C VAL A 16 16.37 -0.90 5.38
N ALA A 17 15.20 -1.35 5.84
CA ALA A 17 14.11 -0.46 6.27
C ALA A 17 14.53 0.49 7.40
N MET A 18 15.30 0.00 8.38
CA MET A 18 15.89 0.85 9.42
C MET A 18 16.87 1.86 8.84
N HIS A 19 17.69 1.46 7.86
CA HIS A 19 18.64 2.38 7.23
C HIS A 19 17.91 3.53 6.53
N VAL A 20 16.85 3.24 5.79
CA VAL A 20 16.02 4.24 5.11
C VAL A 20 15.33 5.18 6.10
N SER A 21 14.77 4.63 7.19
CA SER A 21 14.17 5.43 8.27
C SER A 21 15.20 6.34 8.96
N MET A 22 16.42 5.84 9.20
CA MET A 22 17.51 6.63 9.78
C MET A 22 17.92 7.78 8.86
N ILE A 23 18.07 7.53 7.56
CA ILE A 23 18.41 8.57 6.58
C ILE A 23 17.32 9.64 6.53
N SER A 24 16.04 9.24 6.57
CA SER A 24 14.91 10.17 6.59
C SER A 24 14.92 11.06 7.86
N ASP A 25 15.17 10.49 9.05
CA ASP A 25 15.27 11.26 10.30
C ASP A 25 16.44 12.26 10.24
N ASP A 26 17.61 11.83 9.76
CA ASP A 26 18.79 12.68 9.64
C ASP A 26 18.57 13.84 8.63
N LEU A 27 17.95 13.56 7.48
CA LEU A 27 17.56 14.59 6.52
C LEU A 27 16.61 15.62 7.15
N SER A 28 15.62 15.16 7.92
CA SER A 28 14.67 16.06 8.60
C SER A 28 15.37 16.99 9.60
N ARG A 29 16.41 16.51 10.31
CA ARG A 29 17.19 17.31 11.27
C ARG A 29 18.04 18.35 10.56
N VAL A 30 18.66 17.99 9.44
CA VAL A 30 19.45 18.92 8.61
C VAL A 30 18.56 20.01 8.04
N MET A 31 17.40 19.66 7.49
CA MET A 31 16.49 20.64 6.87
C MET A 31 15.84 21.58 7.89
N LYS A 32 15.49 21.08 9.09
CA LYS A 32 15.08 21.94 10.22
C LYS A 32 16.18 22.91 10.64
N SER A 33 17.45 22.54 10.51
CA SER A 33 18.57 23.41 10.86
C SER A 33 18.83 24.53 9.84
N THR A 34 18.39 24.36 8.59
CA THR A 34 18.55 25.34 7.50
C THR A 34 17.37 26.31 7.36
N GLY A 35 16.36 26.23 8.23
CA GLY A 35 15.22 27.16 8.24
C GLY A 35 14.23 26.95 7.09
N SER A 36 14.31 25.82 6.38
CA SER A 36 13.34 25.44 5.34
C SER A 36 12.26 24.57 5.98
N GLU A 37 11.07 25.11 6.15
CA GLU A 37 9.89 24.33 6.54
C GLU A 37 9.38 23.55 5.33
N VAL A 38 9.74 22.27 5.26
CA VAL A 38 9.13 21.33 4.32
C VAL A 38 7.90 20.74 5.01
N SER A 39 6.71 21.15 4.55
CA SER A 39 5.41 20.59 4.95
C SER A 39 5.14 19.21 4.33
N ASP A 40 6.08 18.67 3.55
CA ASP A 40 5.97 17.32 3.04
C ASP A 40 6.41 16.35 4.13
N LYS A 41 5.43 15.72 4.77
CA LYS A 41 5.68 14.46 5.48
C LYS A 41 6.31 13.53 4.44
N TYR A 42 7.62 13.30 4.54
CA TYR A 42 8.26 12.16 3.91
C TYR A 42 7.74 10.91 4.63
N GLU A 43 6.49 10.55 4.33
CA GLU A 43 6.03 9.18 4.44
C GLU A 43 7.01 8.42 3.55
N ALA A 44 7.99 7.76 4.17
CA ALA A 44 8.80 6.81 3.44
C ALA A 44 7.78 5.90 2.76
N ASN A 45 7.74 5.96 1.43
CA ASN A 45 6.81 5.16 0.64
C ASN A 45 7.35 3.73 0.69
N ILE A 46 7.16 3.10 1.84
CA ILE A 46 7.63 1.77 2.15
C ILE A 46 6.78 0.87 1.27
N LEU A 47 7.39 0.42 0.18
CA LEU A 47 6.77 -0.58 -0.68
C LEU A 47 6.42 -1.81 0.16
N PRO A 48 5.31 -2.48 -0.15
CA PRO A 48 4.99 -3.74 0.49
C PRO A 48 6.13 -4.74 0.35
N THR A 49 6.32 -5.59 1.36
CA THR A 49 7.36 -6.63 1.33
C THR A 49 6.85 -7.97 0.81
N GLU A 50 5.53 -8.14 0.74
CA GLU A 50 4.88 -9.38 0.30
C GLU A 50 3.62 -9.09 -0.51
N PHE A 51 3.17 -10.08 -1.28
CA PHE A 51 1.86 -10.05 -1.91
C PHE A 51 0.80 -10.31 -0.86
N ALA A 52 -0.17 -9.40 -0.74
CA ALA A 52 -1.28 -9.55 0.20
C ALA A 52 -2.59 -9.13 -0.44
N LEU A 53 -3.65 -9.92 -0.25
CA LEU A 53 -5.03 -9.51 -0.48
C LEU A 53 -5.67 -9.27 0.88
N HIS A 54 -6.07 -8.04 1.16
CA HIS A 54 -6.57 -7.64 2.47
C HIS A 54 -8.04 -8.00 2.65
N GLN A 55 -8.47 -8.09 3.92
CA GLN A 55 -9.88 -8.14 4.28
C GLN A 55 -10.61 -6.95 3.64
N ASN A 56 -11.68 -7.25 2.92
CA ASN A 56 -12.52 -6.22 2.34
C ASN A 56 -13.22 -5.43 3.45
N TYR A 57 -13.33 -4.11 3.29
CA TYR A 57 -13.98 -3.26 4.29
C TYR A 57 -14.91 -2.23 3.66
N PRO A 58 -16.17 -2.10 4.15
CA PRO A 58 -16.79 -2.91 5.22
C PRO A 58 -17.01 -4.38 4.81
N ASN A 59 -17.08 -5.30 5.78
CA ASN A 59 -17.54 -6.68 5.60
C ASN A 59 -18.15 -7.21 6.91
N PRO A 60 -19.47 -7.48 6.98
CA PRO A 60 -20.48 -7.39 5.92
C PRO A 60 -20.67 -5.97 5.36
N PHE A 61 -21.14 -5.85 4.12
CA PHE A 61 -21.31 -4.57 3.41
C PHE A 61 -22.69 -4.40 2.78
N ASN A 62 -23.08 -3.16 2.47
CA ASN A 62 -24.35 -2.85 1.80
C ASN A 62 -24.27 -1.56 0.94
N PRO A 63 -24.37 -1.62 -0.40
CA PRO A 63 -23.98 -2.72 -1.27
C PRO A 63 -22.52 -2.58 -1.73
N ALA A 64 -21.72 -1.70 -1.11
CA ALA A 64 -20.35 -1.43 -1.53
C ALA A 64 -19.30 -1.78 -0.45
N THR A 65 -18.15 -2.29 -0.90
CA THR A 65 -16.97 -2.57 -0.09
C THR A 65 -15.70 -2.17 -0.83
N LYS A 66 -14.59 -2.01 -0.12
CA LYS A 66 -13.27 -1.78 -0.69
C LYS A 66 -12.47 -3.07 -0.65
N ILE A 67 -11.81 -3.38 -1.75
CA ILE A 67 -10.89 -4.51 -1.88
C ILE A 67 -9.50 -3.94 -2.08
N SER A 68 -8.60 -4.24 -1.15
CA SER A 68 -7.24 -3.72 -1.15
C SER A 68 -6.23 -4.85 -1.30
N PHE A 69 -5.15 -4.61 -2.04
CA PHE A 69 -4.06 -5.57 -2.20
C PHE A 69 -2.71 -4.88 -2.38
N ASP A 70 -1.67 -5.63 -2.08
CA ASP A 70 -0.29 -5.17 -2.04
C ASP A 70 0.56 -5.92 -3.06
N LEU A 71 1.40 -5.17 -3.77
CA LEU A 71 2.39 -5.70 -4.72
C LEU A 71 3.79 -5.32 -4.25
N PRO A 72 4.66 -6.29 -3.91
CA PRO A 72 6.04 -6.01 -3.51
C PRO A 72 6.96 -5.71 -4.70
N GLN A 73 6.52 -6.06 -5.91
CA GLN A 73 7.24 -5.84 -7.16
C GLN A 73 6.27 -5.62 -8.30
N ASP A 74 6.75 -5.01 -9.38
CA ASP A 74 6.00 -4.81 -10.61
C ASP A 74 5.46 -6.14 -11.14
N SER A 75 4.14 -6.22 -11.33
CA SER A 75 3.44 -7.46 -11.61
C SER A 75 2.26 -7.23 -12.54
N ARG A 76 1.91 -8.27 -13.30
CA ARG A 76 0.69 -8.30 -14.10
C ARG A 76 -0.39 -8.98 -13.28
N VAL A 77 -1.50 -8.30 -13.03
CA VAL A 77 -2.51 -8.73 -12.04
C VAL A 77 -3.92 -8.76 -12.62
N SER A 78 -4.75 -9.65 -12.09
CA SER A 78 -6.19 -9.68 -12.29
C SER A 78 -6.91 -9.78 -10.95
N LEU A 79 -7.96 -8.98 -10.78
CA LEU A 79 -8.79 -8.96 -9.57
C LEU A 79 -10.22 -9.30 -9.97
N VAL A 80 -10.70 -10.46 -9.53
CA VAL A 80 -11.99 -11.01 -9.96
C VAL A 80 -12.82 -11.43 -8.77
N VAL A 81 -14.13 -11.19 -8.87
CA VAL A 81 -15.13 -11.57 -7.87
C VAL A 81 -15.96 -12.73 -8.43
N TYR A 82 -16.14 -13.74 -7.60
CA TYR A 82 -16.85 -14.99 -7.91
C TYR A 82 -18.02 -15.20 -6.95
N ASP A 83 -19.06 -15.87 -7.42
CA ASP A 83 -20.10 -16.41 -6.52
C ASP A 83 -19.72 -17.78 -5.93
N LEU A 84 -20.61 -18.35 -5.11
CA LEU A 84 -20.43 -19.67 -4.48
C LEU A 84 -20.24 -20.83 -5.47
N LEU A 85 -20.66 -20.66 -6.73
CA LEU A 85 -20.52 -21.67 -7.78
C LEU A 85 -19.24 -21.48 -8.61
N GLY A 86 -18.41 -20.48 -8.26
CA GLY A 86 -17.20 -20.14 -9.00
C GLY A 86 -17.48 -19.39 -10.31
N ARG A 87 -18.67 -18.81 -10.49
CA ARG A 87 -18.97 -17.98 -11.67
C ARG A 87 -18.38 -16.59 -11.48
N GLU A 88 -17.67 -16.08 -12.48
CA GLU A 88 -17.21 -14.69 -12.50
C GLU A 88 -18.41 -13.73 -12.51
N VAL A 89 -18.58 -12.92 -11.46
CA VAL A 89 -19.65 -11.92 -11.37
C VAL A 89 -19.15 -10.51 -11.62
N ALA A 90 -17.86 -10.24 -11.39
CA ALA A 90 -17.23 -8.97 -11.72
C ALA A 90 -15.72 -9.13 -11.92
N LYS A 91 -15.14 -8.33 -12.82
CA LYS A 91 -13.70 -8.22 -13.06
C LYS A 91 -13.29 -6.77 -12.82
N LEU A 92 -12.62 -6.52 -11.70
CA LEU A 92 -12.21 -5.18 -11.28
C LEU A 92 -10.89 -4.75 -11.92
N VAL A 93 -10.02 -5.71 -12.18
CA VAL A 93 -8.76 -5.54 -12.90
C VAL A 93 -8.62 -6.70 -13.87
N SER A 94 -8.32 -6.40 -15.13
CA SER A 94 -8.26 -7.41 -16.19
C SER A 94 -6.86 -7.49 -16.81
N ASN A 95 -6.01 -8.33 -16.24
CA ASN A 95 -4.68 -8.61 -16.77
C ASN A 95 -3.87 -7.32 -17.01
N GLU A 96 -3.79 -6.47 -16.00
CA GLU A 96 -3.13 -5.16 -16.08
C GLU A 96 -1.73 -5.22 -15.50
N PHE A 97 -0.77 -4.53 -16.12
CA PHE A 97 0.55 -4.32 -15.54
C PHE A 97 0.48 -3.21 -14.49
N LYS A 98 0.90 -3.50 -13.26
CA LYS A 98 0.93 -2.59 -12.13
C LYS A 98 2.34 -2.55 -11.55
N VAL A 99 2.74 -1.37 -11.07
CA VAL A 99 4.01 -1.18 -10.37
C VAL A 99 3.91 -1.70 -8.93
N ALA A 100 5.04 -1.90 -8.25
CA ALA A 100 5.03 -2.18 -6.82
C ALA A 100 4.27 -1.08 -6.04
N GLY A 101 3.41 -1.48 -5.10
CA GLY A 101 2.60 -0.55 -4.33
C GLY A 101 1.34 -1.17 -3.73
N ASN A 102 0.56 -0.31 -3.09
CA ASN A 102 -0.73 -0.66 -2.48
C ASN A 102 -1.86 -0.18 -3.39
N TYR A 103 -2.85 -1.03 -3.62
CA TYR A 103 -3.97 -0.74 -4.49
C TYR A 103 -5.29 -0.94 -3.74
N THR A 104 -6.29 -0.13 -4.07
CA THR A 104 -7.63 -0.25 -3.50
C THR A 104 -8.67 -0.01 -4.59
N TYR A 105 -9.62 -0.92 -4.69
CA TYR A 105 -10.70 -0.89 -5.66
C TYR A 105 -12.04 -0.87 -4.93
N ASP A 106 -12.93 0.02 -5.37
CA ASP A 106 -14.32 0.02 -4.94
C ASP A 106 -15.10 -1.06 -5.67
N PHE A 107 -15.83 -1.88 -4.92
CA PHE A 107 -16.73 -2.88 -5.45
C PHE A 107 -18.16 -2.57 -5.01
N ASN A 108 -19.05 -2.36 -5.98
CA ASN A 108 -20.48 -2.14 -5.73
C ASN A 108 -21.28 -3.33 -6.26
N ALA A 109 -21.95 -4.04 -5.35
CA ALA A 109 -22.75 -5.23 -5.62
C ALA A 109 -24.25 -4.96 -5.71
N ALA A 110 -24.70 -3.72 -5.94
CA ALA A 110 -26.12 -3.36 -5.94
C ALA A 110 -26.97 -4.14 -6.97
N SER A 111 -26.35 -4.63 -8.04
CA SER A 111 -26.99 -5.45 -9.08
C SER A 111 -26.88 -6.95 -8.83
N LEU A 112 -26.23 -7.38 -7.75
CA LEU A 112 -26.04 -8.78 -7.40
C LEU A 112 -27.03 -9.21 -6.32
N SER A 113 -27.41 -10.48 -6.32
CA SER A 113 -28.24 -11.04 -5.25
C SER A 113 -27.48 -11.04 -3.92
N SER A 114 -28.20 -10.91 -2.80
CA SER A 114 -27.61 -11.13 -1.48
C SER A 114 -26.99 -12.53 -1.38
N GLY A 115 -25.77 -12.63 -0.86
CA GLY A 115 -25.06 -13.89 -0.77
C GLY A 115 -23.59 -13.72 -0.39
N VAL A 116 -22.84 -14.82 -0.44
CA VAL A 116 -21.40 -14.84 -0.21
C VAL A 116 -20.69 -14.83 -1.55
N TYR A 117 -19.66 -14.01 -1.65
CA TYR A 117 -18.80 -13.87 -2.81
C TYR A 117 -17.35 -14.05 -2.41
N PHE A 118 -16.54 -14.57 -3.32
CA PHE A 118 -15.12 -14.73 -3.14
C PHE A 118 -14.36 -13.79 -4.06
N THR A 119 -13.28 -13.21 -3.56
CA THR A 119 -12.36 -12.41 -4.36
C THR A 119 -11.07 -13.19 -4.56
N SER A 120 -10.52 -13.13 -5.76
CA SER A 120 -9.22 -13.73 -6.08
C SER A 120 -8.33 -12.73 -6.80
N LEU A 121 -7.05 -12.82 -6.49
CA LEU A 121 -5.96 -12.01 -7.04
C LEU A 121 -4.88 -12.98 -7.56
N TRP A 122 -4.44 -12.79 -8.81
CA TRP A 122 -3.32 -13.52 -9.42
C TRP A 122 -2.63 -12.68 -10.48
#